data_AF-A0AAN6RTU0-F1
#
_entry.id   AF-A0AAN6RTU0-F1
#
_cell.length_a   1.000
_cell.length_b   1.000
_cell.length_c   1.000
_cell.angle_alpha   90.00
_cell.angle_beta   90.00
_cell.angle_gamma   90.00
#
_symmetry.space_group_name_H-M   'P 1'
#
loop_
_entity.id
_entity.type
_entity.pdbx_description
1 polymer ?
#
loop_
_entity_poly.entity_id
_entity_poly.type
_entity_poly.pdbx_seq_one_letter_code
_entity_poly.pdbx_strand_id
1 'polypeptide(L)'
;MTTTTKQATSPAVGKSGFTLPLLYRLFFLLIEPLATLVGAYFALFDQETYLNLSHGSSAPTTIPLGTSIVMSQLGNMYFALALSEALVLRSTSDLRVWKAVIISLLVADVGHLYTVRVLGPQIFWSVSEWNAIDWGNIGYYLTALTMPYPEQFTGFQVNGPDTWLEFHKNEFQPKPFGDYDVDIKIECCGVCGSDVHTLNGGWGEQKYPLAVGHEIVGTAIRVGPKVTLIKEGQRVGVGAQSYSCLDCRQCKNDNETYCRKQLDTYGAVWPDTGIVSQGGYSSHVRTHEHWVFPIPDGLPSTIAAPMLCAGLTAYSPLARNGCGPGKKVGIVGLGGIGHMGLLFAKALGAEVWVISRSHAKEADARAMGADGFLATSDKGWNEPHVMTFDLIVNTANSFDGFDLDAYLSLLDVHAKWVSVGLPEDDGIKIRNQTFLSNGCFFGSSHLGSRRETLDMLQLAADKGIKTWVEEVPISEKNLADALTRLHKNDIKYRFCLTNYPEQFGA
;
A
#
# COMPACT_ATOMS: atom_id res chain seq x y z
N MET A 1 19.88 0.21 -51.67
CA MET A 1 18.74 -0.73 -51.70
C MET A 1 19.01 -1.71 -50.57
N THR A 2 18.31 -1.76 -49.44
CA THR A 2 16.90 -1.48 -49.12
C THR A 2 16.84 -1.15 -47.63
N THR A 3 16.37 0.05 -47.30
CA THR A 3 16.03 0.49 -45.94
C THR A 3 14.64 -0.02 -45.59
N THR A 4 14.53 -0.92 -44.62
CA THR A 4 13.27 -1.35 -44.00
C THR A 4 13.06 -0.59 -42.70
N THR A 5 12.30 0.49 -42.79
CA THR A 5 11.71 1.20 -41.65
C THR A 5 10.66 0.31 -40.98
N LYS A 6 10.98 -0.25 -39.81
CA LYS A 6 9.98 -0.82 -38.88
C LYS A 6 9.26 0.33 -38.19
N GLN A 7 7.97 0.48 -38.48
CA GLN A 7 7.04 1.30 -37.69
C GLN A 7 7.03 0.78 -36.25
N ALA A 8 7.36 1.66 -35.31
CA ALA A 8 7.13 1.44 -33.89
C ALA A 8 5.62 1.54 -33.63
N THR A 9 4.96 0.41 -33.40
CA THR A 9 3.64 0.37 -32.80
C THR A 9 3.79 0.76 -31.33
N SER A 10 3.26 1.94 -30.96
CA SER A 10 3.11 2.37 -29.57
C SER A 10 2.41 1.27 -28.77
N PRO A 11 2.89 0.89 -27.57
CA PRO A 11 2.14 0.02 -26.68
C PRO A 11 0.85 0.75 -26.29
N ALA A 12 -0.29 0.08 -26.42
CA ALA A 12 -1.55 0.56 -25.89
C ALA A 12 -1.40 0.70 -24.37
N VAL A 13 -1.43 1.93 -23.88
CA VAL A 13 -1.51 2.26 -22.45
C VAL A 13 -2.81 1.65 -21.93
N GLY A 14 -2.72 0.49 -21.29
CA GLY A 14 -3.82 -0.07 -20.51
C GLY A 14 -4.10 0.85 -19.32
N LYS A 15 -4.99 1.82 -19.51
CA LYS A 15 -5.48 2.66 -18.42
C LYS A 15 -6.27 1.77 -17.46
N SER A 16 -5.68 1.42 -16.31
CA SER A 16 -6.43 1.00 -15.13
C SER A 16 -7.16 2.23 -14.59
N GLY A 17 -8.20 2.63 -15.33
CA GLY A 17 -8.99 3.81 -15.02
C GLY A 17 -9.87 3.55 -13.82
N PHE A 18 -9.92 4.53 -12.92
CA PHE A 18 -10.95 4.67 -11.91
C PHE A 18 -12.32 4.29 -12.50
N THR A 19 -12.98 3.30 -11.88
CA THR A 19 -14.25 2.77 -12.36
C THR A 19 -15.35 3.28 -11.46
N LEU A 20 -16.09 4.32 -11.89
CA LEU A 20 -17.27 4.77 -11.16
C LEU A 20 -18.26 3.61 -10.93
N PRO A 21 -18.94 3.57 -9.78
CA PRO A 21 -19.95 2.54 -9.53
C PRO A 21 -21.02 2.55 -10.62
N LEU A 22 -21.61 1.37 -10.89
CA LEU A 22 -22.55 1.17 -12.00
C LEU A 22 -23.71 2.18 -12.00
N LEU A 23 -24.26 2.49 -10.82
CA LEU A 23 -25.36 3.45 -10.68
C LEU A 23 -24.95 4.87 -11.12
N TYR A 24 -23.74 5.32 -10.79
CA TYR A 24 -23.24 6.64 -11.20
C TYR A 24 -23.01 6.69 -12.71
N ARG A 25 -22.47 5.61 -13.28
CA ARG A 25 -22.29 5.51 -14.74
C ARG A 25 -23.63 5.53 -15.45
N LEU A 26 -24.60 4.79 -14.96
CA LEU A 26 -25.93 4.75 -15.54
C LEU A 26 -26.64 6.10 -15.41
N PHE A 27 -26.47 6.80 -14.28
CA PHE A 27 -27.03 8.13 -14.11
C PHE A 27 -26.35 9.16 -15.02
N PHE A 28 -25.05 9.43 -14.83
CA PHE A 28 -24.33 10.52 -15.51
C PHE A 28 -23.97 10.23 -16.97
N LEU A 29 -23.90 8.97 -17.40
CA LEU A 29 -23.61 8.63 -18.81
C LEU A 29 -24.85 8.22 -19.59
N LEU A 30 -26.03 8.16 -18.98
CA LEU A 30 -27.23 7.75 -19.70
C LEU A 30 -28.45 8.59 -19.31
N ILE A 31 -28.88 8.52 -18.04
CA ILE A 31 -30.12 9.16 -17.60
C ILE A 31 -30.02 10.68 -17.73
N GLU A 32 -28.97 11.27 -17.18
CA GLU A 32 -28.79 12.73 -17.11
C GLU A 32 -28.65 13.33 -18.54
N PRO A 33 -27.76 12.86 -19.44
CA PRO A 33 -27.64 13.44 -20.77
C PRO A 33 -28.93 13.29 -21.60
N LEU A 34 -29.68 12.21 -21.40
CA LEU A 34 -30.98 12.01 -22.05
C LEU A 34 -32.03 12.98 -21.50
N ALA A 35 -32.09 13.18 -20.19
CA ALA A 35 -32.99 14.14 -19.56
C ALA A 35 -32.69 15.56 -20.05
N THR A 36 -31.41 15.93 -20.12
CA THR A 36 -30.95 17.24 -20.61
C THR A 36 -31.27 17.42 -22.10
N LEU A 37 -31.15 16.37 -22.93
CA LEU A 37 -31.60 16.40 -24.34
C LEU A 37 -33.12 16.57 -24.47
N VAL A 38 -33.91 15.89 -23.63
CA VAL A 38 -35.37 16.04 -23.62
C VAL A 38 -35.76 17.47 -23.23
N GLY A 39 -35.09 18.04 -22.21
CA GLY A 39 -35.26 19.45 -21.84
C GLY A 39 -34.92 20.41 -22.99
N ALA A 40 -33.81 20.15 -23.70
CA ALA A 40 -33.41 20.94 -24.88
C ALA A 40 -34.46 20.87 -25.99
N TYR A 41 -35.00 19.68 -26.27
CA TYR A 41 -36.04 19.47 -27.27
C TYR A 41 -37.30 20.30 -26.96
N PHE A 42 -37.82 20.19 -25.74
CA PHE A 42 -39.01 20.95 -25.34
C PHE A 42 -38.74 22.47 -25.39
N ALA A 43 -37.59 22.94 -24.91
CA ALA A 43 -37.26 24.36 -24.96
C ALA A 43 -37.11 24.92 -26.40
N LEU A 44 -36.71 24.10 -27.37
CA LEU A 44 -36.54 24.50 -28.77
C LEU A 44 -37.81 24.35 -29.61
N PHE A 45 -38.54 23.25 -29.44
CA PHE A 45 -39.57 22.82 -30.39
C PHE A 45 -40.97 22.74 -29.80
N ASP A 46 -41.10 22.69 -28.47
CA ASP A 46 -42.39 22.59 -27.77
C ASP A 46 -42.36 23.36 -26.45
N GLN A 47 -42.25 24.68 -26.60
CA GLN A 47 -42.08 25.63 -25.50
C GLN A 47 -43.31 25.71 -24.58
N GLU A 48 -44.49 25.44 -25.11
CA GLU A 48 -45.74 25.43 -24.35
C GLU A 48 -45.72 24.30 -23.32
N THR A 49 -45.40 23.08 -23.74
CA THR A 49 -45.23 21.94 -22.84
C THR A 49 -44.13 22.21 -21.81
N TYR A 50 -42.99 22.78 -22.23
CA TYR A 50 -41.90 23.12 -21.31
C TYR A 50 -42.35 24.07 -20.19
N LEU A 51 -43.03 25.17 -20.55
CA LEU A 51 -43.47 26.18 -19.59
C LEU A 51 -44.56 25.64 -18.65
N ASN A 52 -45.45 24.80 -19.18
CA ASN A 52 -46.48 24.13 -18.38
C ASN A 52 -45.88 23.13 -17.37
N LEU A 53 -44.87 22.36 -17.79
CA LEU A 53 -44.15 21.45 -16.91
C LEU A 53 -43.30 22.20 -15.89
N SER A 54 -42.74 23.37 -16.25
CA SER A 54 -41.91 24.16 -15.34
C SER A 54 -42.75 24.81 -14.25
N HIS A 55 -43.85 25.48 -14.60
CA HIS A 55 -44.79 26.04 -13.64
C HIS A 55 -46.11 26.43 -14.33
N GLY A 56 -47.03 25.45 -14.46
CA GLY A 56 -48.28 25.61 -15.22
C GLY A 56 -49.18 26.76 -14.79
N SER A 57 -49.18 27.15 -13.51
CA SER A 57 -50.00 28.28 -13.04
C SER A 57 -49.50 29.66 -13.50
N SER A 58 -48.24 29.76 -13.94
CA SER A 58 -47.67 30.97 -14.55
C SER A 58 -47.40 30.84 -16.05
N ALA A 59 -47.77 29.71 -16.66
CA ALA A 59 -47.57 29.49 -18.08
C ALA A 59 -48.48 30.44 -18.89
N PRO A 60 -47.92 31.21 -19.85
CA PRO A 60 -48.72 32.14 -20.63
C PRO A 60 -49.60 31.39 -21.64
N THR A 61 -50.82 31.86 -21.87
CA THR A 61 -51.72 31.31 -22.90
C THR A 61 -51.24 31.56 -24.32
N THR A 62 -50.41 32.58 -24.52
CA THR A 62 -49.67 32.83 -25.77
C THR A 62 -48.24 33.22 -25.42
N ILE A 63 -47.26 32.53 -25.99
CA ILE A 63 -45.85 32.75 -25.64
C ILE A 63 -45.36 34.06 -26.27
N PRO A 64 -44.96 35.07 -25.48
CA PRO A 64 -44.43 36.31 -26.02
C PRO A 64 -43.14 36.05 -26.81
N LEU A 65 -42.90 36.82 -27.88
CA LEU A 65 -41.71 36.66 -28.73
C LEU A 65 -40.39 36.70 -27.94
N GLY A 66 -40.28 37.61 -26.97
CA GLY A 66 -39.11 37.71 -26.10
C GLY A 66 -38.88 36.44 -25.27
N THR A 67 -39.95 35.87 -24.70
CA THR A 67 -39.89 34.60 -23.97
C THR A 67 -39.50 33.45 -24.90
N SER A 68 -40.06 33.42 -26.12
CA SER A 68 -39.73 32.38 -27.10
C SER A 68 -38.25 32.41 -27.51
N ILE A 69 -37.68 33.61 -27.71
CA ILE A 69 -36.25 33.77 -28.01
C ILE A 69 -35.39 33.27 -26.84
N VAL A 70 -35.72 33.64 -25.60
CA VAL A 70 -34.98 33.19 -24.40
C VAL A 70 -35.09 31.68 -24.22
N MET A 71 -36.26 31.10 -24.46
CA MET A 71 -36.49 29.65 -24.43
C MET A 71 -35.62 28.92 -25.47
N SER A 72 -35.52 29.45 -26.69
CA SER A 72 -34.62 28.87 -27.70
C SER A 72 -33.14 29.01 -27.31
N GLN A 73 -32.74 30.10 -26.66
CA GLN A 73 -31.39 30.25 -26.12
C GLN A 73 -31.10 29.25 -25.00
N LEU A 74 -32.05 29.04 -24.09
CA LEU A 74 -31.98 28.02 -23.04
C LEU A 74 -31.85 26.61 -23.64
N GLY A 75 -32.66 26.30 -24.65
CA GLY A 75 -32.60 25.03 -25.35
C GLY A 75 -31.24 24.76 -26.01
N ASN A 76 -30.61 25.79 -26.60
CA ASN A 76 -29.24 25.68 -27.11
C ASN A 76 -28.21 25.42 -26.00
N MET A 77 -28.37 26.03 -24.82
CA MET A 77 -27.50 25.78 -23.67
C MET A 77 -27.64 24.35 -23.16
N TYR A 78 -28.87 23.84 -23.04
CA TYR A 78 -29.11 22.45 -22.63
C TYR A 78 -28.57 21.45 -23.66
N PHE A 79 -28.71 21.74 -24.96
CA PHE A 79 -28.12 20.90 -25.99
C PHE A 79 -26.59 20.86 -25.90
N ALA A 80 -25.94 22.01 -25.67
CA ALA A 80 -24.51 22.08 -25.46
C ALA A 80 -24.05 21.35 -24.19
N LEU A 81 -24.84 21.43 -23.11
CA LEU A 81 -24.59 20.72 -21.86
C LEU A 81 -24.65 19.20 -22.06
N ALA A 82 -25.73 18.70 -22.67
CA ALA A 82 -25.90 17.28 -22.93
C ALA A 82 -24.79 16.70 -23.82
N LEU A 83 -24.35 17.46 -24.84
CA LEU A 83 -23.20 17.07 -25.66
C LEU A 83 -21.90 17.04 -24.84
N SER A 84 -21.71 18.00 -23.95
CA SER A 84 -20.53 18.08 -23.10
C SER A 84 -20.49 16.91 -22.11
N GLU A 85 -21.59 16.57 -21.46
CA GLU A 85 -21.68 15.39 -20.58
C GLU A 85 -21.46 14.10 -21.36
N ALA A 86 -22.11 13.96 -22.52
CA ALA A 86 -22.02 12.79 -23.37
C ALA A 86 -20.61 12.55 -23.93
N LEU A 87 -19.86 13.61 -24.24
CA LEU A 87 -18.54 13.53 -24.87
C LEU A 87 -17.41 13.60 -23.85
N VAL A 88 -17.42 14.58 -22.95
CA VAL A 88 -16.33 14.80 -21.99
C VAL A 88 -16.26 13.63 -21.01
N LEU A 89 -17.36 13.27 -20.36
CA LEU A 89 -17.36 12.21 -19.34
C LEU A 89 -17.07 10.82 -19.93
N ARG A 90 -17.41 10.57 -21.20
CA ARG A 90 -17.06 9.31 -21.90
C ARG A 90 -15.64 9.29 -22.45
N SER A 91 -15.02 10.45 -22.67
CA SER A 91 -13.67 10.57 -23.22
C SER A 91 -12.55 10.44 -22.17
N THR A 92 -12.90 10.47 -20.87
CA THR A 92 -11.93 10.52 -19.78
C THR A 92 -12.29 9.61 -18.61
N SER A 93 -11.26 9.00 -18.03
CA SER A 93 -11.32 8.28 -16.76
C SER A 93 -10.62 9.04 -15.63
N ASP A 94 -10.28 10.32 -15.86
CA ASP A 94 -9.60 11.17 -14.86
C ASP A 94 -10.62 11.69 -13.83
N LEU A 95 -10.42 11.31 -12.58
CA LEU A 95 -11.29 11.70 -11.46
C LEU A 95 -11.36 13.22 -11.27
N ARG A 96 -10.32 13.99 -11.63
CA ARG A 96 -10.33 15.45 -11.53
C ARG A 96 -11.29 16.07 -12.53
N VAL A 97 -11.35 15.54 -13.75
CA VAL A 97 -12.28 16.01 -14.78
C VAL A 97 -13.71 15.67 -14.35
N TRP A 98 -13.93 14.46 -13.84
CA TRP A 98 -15.23 14.07 -13.27
C TRP A 98 -15.66 14.97 -12.12
N LYS A 99 -14.78 15.20 -11.12
CA LYS A 99 -15.05 16.11 -9.99
C LYS A 99 -15.37 17.53 -10.46
N ALA A 100 -14.61 18.06 -11.44
CA ALA A 100 -14.83 19.40 -11.96
C ALA A 100 -16.17 19.54 -12.70
N VAL A 101 -16.53 18.57 -13.54
CA VAL A 101 -17.82 18.56 -14.24
C VAL A 101 -18.97 18.45 -13.25
N ILE A 102 -18.91 17.49 -12.32
CA ILE A 102 -19.93 17.28 -11.27
C ILE A 102 -20.10 18.54 -10.41
N ILE A 103 -19.01 19.16 -9.94
CA ILE A 103 -19.10 20.43 -9.18
C ILE A 103 -19.76 21.53 -10.01
N SER A 104 -19.47 21.61 -11.31
CA SER A 104 -20.08 22.60 -12.19
C SER A 104 -21.58 22.39 -12.34
N LEU A 105 -22.02 21.12 -12.45
CA LEU A 105 -23.43 20.76 -12.46
C LEU A 105 -24.12 21.12 -11.14
N LEU A 106 -23.50 20.81 -10.00
CA LEU A 106 -24.03 21.20 -8.68
C LEU A 106 -24.23 22.72 -8.57
N VAL A 107 -23.27 23.51 -9.07
CA VAL A 107 -23.40 24.98 -9.06
C VAL A 107 -24.55 25.44 -9.93
N ALA A 108 -24.76 24.82 -11.09
CA ALA A 108 -25.88 25.11 -11.98
C ALA A 108 -27.23 24.77 -11.30
N ASP A 109 -27.33 23.61 -10.64
CA ASP A 109 -28.53 23.16 -9.95
C ASP A 109 -28.88 24.06 -8.75
N VAL A 110 -27.89 24.48 -7.97
CA VAL A 110 -28.08 25.47 -6.89
C VAL A 110 -28.57 26.80 -7.48
N GLY A 111 -28.04 27.19 -8.64
CA GLY A 111 -28.54 28.34 -9.41
C GLY A 111 -30.01 28.16 -9.79
N HIS A 112 -30.40 26.98 -10.28
CA HIS A 112 -31.78 26.67 -10.63
C HIS A 112 -32.72 26.78 -9.41
N LEU A 113 -32.36 26.14 -8.28
CA LEU A 113 -33.11 26.25 -7.02
C LEU A 113 -33.24 27.70 -6.54
N TYR A 114 -32.17 28.49 -6.68
CA TYR A 114 -32.20 29.91 -6.36
C TYR A 114 -33.20 30.68 -7.24
N THR A 115 -33.29 30.37 -8.55
CA THR A 115 -34.22 31.07 -9.45
C THR A 115 -35.70 30.80 -9.14
N VAL A 116 -36.05 29.60 -8.68
CA VAL A 116 -37.44 29.24 -8.36
C VAL A 116 -37.90 29.71 -6.96
N ARG A 117 -36.99 30.25 -6.13
CA ARG A 117 -37.31 30.73 -4.76
C ARG A 117 -38.46 31.75 -4.71
N VAL A 118 -38.67 32.48 -5.80
CA VAL A 118 -39.73 33.51 -5.92
C VAL A 118 -41.14 32.91 -5.91
N LEU A 119 -41.27 31.60 -6.18
CA LEU A 119 -42.54 30.86 -6.15
C LEU A 119 -42.97 30.49 -4.71
N GLY A 120 -42.16 30.84 -3.72
CA GLY A 120 -42.40 30.55 -2.32
C GLY A 120 -41.69 29.27 -1.87
N PRO A 121 -41.50 29.09 -0.55
CA PRO A 121 -40.59 28.07 -0.07
C PRO A 121 -41.24 26.67 -0.06
N GLN A 122 -42.57 26.59 -0.15
CA GLN A 122 -43.34 25.35 -0.25
C GLN A 122 -42.89 24.43 -1.41
N ILE A 123 -42.40 25.03 -2.51
CA ILE A 123 -41.91 24.29 -3.68
C ILE A 123 -40.76 23.33 -3.35
N PHE A 124 -40.00 23.59 -2.28
CA PHE A 124 -38.86 22.77 -1.88
C PHE A 124 -39.22 21.57 -1.00
N TRP A 125 -40.45 21.47 -0.47
CA TRP A 125 -40.80 20.40 0.47
C TRP A 125 -42.21 19.80 0.30
N SER A 126 -43.07 20.40 -0.53
CA SER A 126 -44.39 19.84 -0.87
C SER A 126 -44.27 18.71 -1.89
N VAL A 127 -43.69 17.58 -1.49
CA VAL A 127 -43.41 16.42 -2.35
C VAL A 127 -44.66 15.89 -3.08
N SER A 128 -45.85 16.05 -2.49
CA SER A 128 -47.13 15.66 -3.11
C SER A 128 -47.52 16.53 -4.31
N GLU A 129 -46.91 17.71 -4.47
CA GLU A 129 -47.20 18.68 -5.54
C GLU A 129 -46.11 18.66 -6.64
N TRP A 130 -45.08 17.83 -6.48
CA TRP A 130 -43.96 17.72 -7.41
C TRP A 130 -44.36 17.05 -8.73
N ASN A 131 -43.99 17.69 -9.83
CA ASN A 131 -44.19 17.20 -11.19
C ASN A 131 -42.95 16.45 -11.73
N ALA A 132 -42.99 16.01 -12.99
CA ALA A 132 -41.91 15.21 -13.59
C ALA A 132 -40.53 15.91 -13.59
N ILE A 133 -40.48 17.25 -13.70
CA ILE A 133 -39.24 18.03 -13.63
C ILE A 133 -38.70 18.03 -12.20
N ASP A 134 -39.57 18.21 -11.20
CA ASP A 134 -39.18 18.22 -9.79
C ASP A 134 -38.57 16.87 -9.35
N TRP A 135 -39.16 15.76 -9.79
CA TRP A 135 -38.64 14.42 -9.51
C TRP A 135 -37.34 14.09 -10.25
N GLY A 136 -37.12 14.65 -11.44
CA GLY A 136 -35.89 14.47 -12.22
C GLY A 136 -34.63 14.98 -11.51
N ASN A 137 -34.76 16.02 -10.68
CA ASN A 137 -33.65 16.69 -10.00
C ASN A 137 -33.18 15.99 -8.70
N ILE A 138 -33.91 14.99 -8.20
CA ILE A 138 -33.58 14.29 -6.92
C ILE A 138 -32.42 13.30 -7.09
N GLY A 139 -32.21 12.78 -8.31
CA GLY A 139 -31.18 11.78 -8.60
C GLY A 139 -29.77 12.23 -8.22
N TYR A 140 -29.51 13.54 -8.26
CA TYR A 140 -28.24 14.15 -7.91
C TYR A 140 -27.98 14.13 -6.40
N TYR A 141 -28.98 14.43 -5.56
CA TYR A 141 -28.80 14.48 -4.10
C TYR A 141 -28.60 13.10 -3.46
N LEU A 142 -29.25 12.07 -4.02
CA LEU A 142 -29.12 10.70 -3.51
C LEU A 142 -27.84 9.99 -3.97
N THR A 143 -27.26 10.42 -5.10
CA THR A 143 -26.01 9.83 -5.62
C THR A 143 -24.77 10.68 -5.31
N ALA A 144 -24.81 12.01 -5.25
CA ALA A 144 -23.61 12.81 -4.98
C ALA A 144 -23.05 12.65 -3.53
N LEU A 145 -23.79 12.03 -2.61
CA LEU A 145 -23.44 11.94 -1.19
C LEU A 145 -22.77 10.63 -0.74
N THR A 146 -22.62 9.60 -1.58
CA THR A 146 -22.24 8.26 -1.08
C THR A 146 -21.30 7.47 -2.00
N MET A 147 -20.02 7.83 -1.98
CA MET A 147 -19.00 6.79 -1.78
C MET A 147 -18.51 6.93 -0.34
N PRO A 148 -19.17 6.29 0.64
CA PRO A 148 -18.70 6.36 2.01
C PRO A 148 -17.33 5.68 2.05
N TYR A 149 -16.28 6.49 2.17
CA TYR A 149 -15.04 6.01 2.75
C TYR A 149 -15.41 5.42 4.10
N PRO A 150 -15.10 4.14 4.38
CA PRO A 150 -15.65 3.49 5.54
C PRO A 150 -15.06 4.13 6.81
N GLU A 151 -15.93 4.51 7.75
CA GLU A 151 -15.47 5.08 9.03
C GLU A 151 -14.67 4.05 9.84
N GLN A 152 -14.98 2.76 9.65
CA GLN A 152 -14.30 1.62 10.24
C GLN A 152 -13.57 0.80 9.19
N PHE A 153 -12.48 0.14 9.57
CA PHE A 153 -11.82 -0.85 8.71
C PHE A 153 -12.15 -2.24 9.19
N THR A 154 -12.19 -3.19 8.26
CA THR A 154 -12.33 -4.60 8.59
C THR A 154 -11.00 -5.29 8.49
N GLY A 155 -10.69 -6.23 9.39
CA GLY A 155 -9.49 -7.07 9.30
C GLY A 155 -9.62 -8.37 10.08
N PHE A 156 -8.70 -9.28 9.83
CA PHE A 156 -8.59 -10.54 10.55
C PHE A 156 -7.77 -10.32 11.82
N GLN A 157 -8.46 -10.31 12.96
CA GLN A 157 -7.86 -10.10 14.26
C GLN A 157 -7.82 -11.39 15.07
N VAL A 158 -6.83 -11.54 15.95
CA VAL A 158 -6.84 -12.56 17.00
C VAL A 158 -7.15 -11.92 18.36
N ASN A 159 -7.57 -12.73 19.33
CA ASN A 159 -7.99 -12.24 20.65
C ASN A 159 -6.96 -12.46 21.76
N GLY A 160 -5.90 -13.23 21.52
CA GLY A 160 -4.88 -13.51 22.51
C GLY A 160 -3.77 -14.44 22.00
N PRO A 161 -2.69 -14.60 22.76
CA PRO A 161 -1.58 -15.48 22.39
C PRO A 161 -1.96 -16.97 22.43
N ASP A 162 -2.92 -17.37 23.27
CA ASP A 162 -3.41 -18.75 23.33
C ASP A 162 -4.27 -19.11 22.10
N THR A 163 -4.83 -18.11 21.42
CA THR A 163 -5.72 -18.25 20.26
C THR A 163 -5.13 -17.59 19.01
N TRP A 164 -3.80 -17.52 18.94
CA TRP A 164 -3.05 -16.77 17.91
C TRP A 164 -3.23 -17.28 16.46
N LEU A 165 -3.86 -18.45 16.27
CA LEU A 165 -4.24 -19.01 14.97
C LEU A 165 -5.76 -18.93 14.70
N GLU A 166 -6.55 -18.46 15.66
CA GLU A 166 -8.00 -18.29 15.55
C GLU A 166 -8.30 -16.86 15.09
N PHE A 167 -8.27 -16.65 13.78
CA PHE A 167 -8.59 -15.36 13.19
C PHE A 167 -10.10 -15.13 13.15
N HIS A 168 -10.49 -13.91 13.51
CA HIS A 168 -11.86 -13.43 13.42
C HIS A 168 -11.90 -12.18 12.57
N LYS A 169 -12.77 -12.16 11.57
CA LYS A 169 -13.01 -10.96 10.79
C LYS A 169 -13.83 -9.94 11.58
N ASN A 170 -13.18 -8.87 12.03
CA ASN A 170 -13.76 -7.84 12.87
C ASN A 170 -13.64 -6.46 12.24
N GLU A 171 -14.53 -5.55 12.64
CA GLU A 171 -14.38 -4.11 12.38
C GLU A 171 -13.59 -3.43 13.49
N PHE A 172 -12.80 -2.43 13.14
CA PHE A 172 -12.05 -1.60 14.07
C PHE A 172 -11.98 -0.16 13.61
N GLN A 173 -11.83 0.73 14.58
CA GLN A 173 -11.69 2.17 14.35
C GLN A 173 -10.22 2.50 14.01
N PRO A 174 -9.93 3.06 12.82
CA PRO A 174 -8.60 3.59 12.54
C PRO A 174 -8.33 4.84 13.40
N LYS A 175 -7.05 5.23 13.53
CA LYS A 175 -6.71 6.52 14.13
C LYS A 175 -7.45 7.66 13.42
N PRO A 176 -7.73 8.81 14.09
CA PRO A 176 -8.27 9.98 13.41
C PRO A 176 -7.43 10.36 12.19
N PHE A 177 -8.10 10.71 11.10
CA PHE A 177 -7.45 11.14 9.87
C PHE A 177 -6.87 12.54 10.07
N GLY A 178 -5.56 12.67 9.92
CA GLY A 178 -4.81 13.90 10.09
C GLY A 178 -4.30 14.47 8.77
N ASP A 179 -3.67 15.64 8.86
CA ASP A 179 -3.28 16.45 7.70
C ASP A 179 -2.28 15.77 6.75
N TYR A 180 -1.47 14.86 7.26
CA TYR A 180 -0.38 14.17 6.56
C TYR A 180 -0.65 12.67 6.37
N ASP A 181 -1.86 12.21 6.73
CA ASP A 181 -2.19 10.79 6.61
C ASP A 181 -2.59 10.41 5.19
N VAL A 182 -2.37 9.15 4.89
CA VAL A 182 -2.83 8.48 3.68
C VAL A 182 -3.62 7.25 4.11
N ASP A 183 -4.82 7.11 3.54
CA ASP A 183 -5.56 5.87 3.60
C ASP A 183 -5.27 5.02 2.37
N ILE A 184 -4.93 3.76 2.61
CA ILE A 184 -4.47 2.83 1.60
C ILE A 184 -5.41 1.64 1.61
N LYS A 185 -6.02 1.36 0.45
CA LYS A 185 -6.77 0.13 0.20
C LYS A 185 -5.78 -0.97 -0.13
N ILE A 186 -5.72 -1.99 0.73
CA ILE A 186 -4.70 -3.04 0.65
C ILE A 186 -5.05 -4.03 -0.46
N GLU A 187 -4.05 -4.43 -1.24
CA GLU A 187 -4.19 -5.44 -2.29
C GLU A 187 -3.39 -6.72 -1.99
N CYS A 188 -2.26 -6.59 -1.28
CA CYS A 188 -1.50 -7.72 -0.77
C CYS A 188 -0.67 -7.35 0.46
N CYS A 189 -0.34 -8.34 1.29
CA CYS A 189 0.54 -8.17 2.46
C CYS A 189 1.45 -9.39 2.63
N GLY A 190 2.75 -9.17 2.82
CA GLY A 190 3.68 -10.23 3.19
C GLY A 190 3.39 -10.80 4.59
N VAL A 191 3.77 -12.06 4.82
CA VAL A 191 3.74 -12.72 6.14
C VAL A 191 5.17 -12.79 6.67
N CYS A 192 5.41 -12.14 7.81
CA CYS A 192 6.72 -12.00 8.44
C CYS A 192 6.85 -12.87 9.68
N GLY A 193 8.08 -13.28 10.02
CA GLY A 193 8.36 -13.96 11.29
C GLY A 193 7.95 -13.12 12.50
N SER A 194 8.06 -11.80 12.39
CA SER A 194 7.58 -10.85 13.40
C SER A 194 6.09 -10.96 13.67
N ASP A 195 5.28 -11.32 12.67
CA ASP A 195 3.84 -11.53 12.86
C ASP A 195 3.61 -12.74 13.77
N VAL A 196 4.36 -13.83 13.56
CA VAL A 196 4.32 -15.03 14.42
C VAL A 196 4.71 -14.69 15.86
N HIS A 197 5.88 -14.06 16.06
CA HIS A 197 6.39 -13.68 17.40
C HIS A 197 5.46 -12.72 18.16
N THR A 198 4.75 -11.85 17.43
CA THR A 198 3.77 -10.94 18.02
C THR A 198 2.52 -11.70 18.42
N LEU A 199 1.98 -12.51 17.51
CA LEU A 199 0.71 -13.19 17.71
C LEU A 199 0.81 -14.25 18.82
N ASN A 200 1.89 -15.04 18.85
CA ASN A 200 2.09 -16.12 19.84
C ASN A 200 2.57 -15.63 21.23
N GLY A 201 2.79 -14.32 21.40
CA GLY A 201 3.29 -13.72 22.65
C GLY A 201 4.79 -13.87 22.89
N GLY A 202 5.57 -14.35 21.93
CA GLY A 202 7.01 -14.57 22.03
C GLY A 202 7.83 -13.29 22.29
N TRP A 203 7.31 -12.13 21.89
CA TRP A 203 7.90 -10.82 22.20
C TRP A 203 7.22 -10.06 23.35
N GLY A 204 6.41 -10.76 24.16
CA GLY A 204 5.71 -10.21 25.31
C GLY A 204 4.28 -9.76 25.01
N GLU A 205 3.65 -9.15 26.01
CA GLU A 205 2.22 -8.84 26.01
C GLU A 205 1.81 -7.88 24.87
N GLN A 206 0.70 -8.20 24.22
CA GLN A 206 0.09 -7.41 23.15
C GLN A 206 -1.30 -6.90 23.54
N LYS A 207 -1.77 -5.88 22.82
CA LYS A 207 -3.12 -5.33 22.98
C LYS A 207 -4.04 -5.93 21.93
N TYR A 208 -4.96 -6.79 22.38
CA TYR A 208 -5.96 -7.46 21.54
C TYR A 208 -7.33 -6.74 21.60
N PRO A 209 -8.21 -6.90 20.59
CA PRO A 209 -8.01 -7.68 19.37
C PRO A 209 -6.98 -7.04 18.41
N LEU A 210 -6.19 -7.87 17.72
CA LEU A 210 -5.04 -7.42 16.92
C LEU A 210 -4.99 -8.09 15.56
N ALA A 211 -5.01 -7.29 14.50
CA ALA A 211 -4.58 -7.65 13.16
C ALA A 211 -3.11 -7.26 12.99
N VAL A 212 -2.25 -8.21 12.63
CA VAL A 212 -0.83 -7.98 12.31
C VAL A 212 -0.63 -7.80 10.80
N GLY A 213 0.59 -8.00 10.30
CA GLY A 213 0.99 -7.77 8.92
C GLY A 213 1.57 -6.38 8.73
N HIS A 214 2.78 -6.30 8.18
CA HIS A 214 3.50 -5.03 8.00
C HIS A 214 4.37 -4.98 6.74
N GLU A 215 3.99 -5.77 5.74
CA GLU A 215 4.63 -5.86 4.43
C GLU A 215 3.57 -5.50 3.38
N ILE A 216 3.00 -4.30 3.49
CA ILE A 216 1.70 -3.94 2.90
C ILE A 216 1.89 -3.27 1.54
N VAL A 217 1.16 -3.70 0.51
CA VAL A 217 1.04 -2.96 -0.75
C VAL A 217 -0.43 -2.73 -1.06
N GLY A 218 -0.74 -1.58 -1.64
CA GLY A 218 -2.09 -1.18 -2.00
C GLY A 218 -2.15 0.10 -2.81
N THR A 219 -3.35 0.67 -2.90
CA THR A 219 -3.61 1.93 -3.59
C THR A 219 -3.98 3.02 -2.59
N ALA A 220 -3.34 4.18 -2.68
CA ALA A 220 -3.73 5.36 -1.89
C ALA A 220 -5.11 5.86 -2.34
N ILE A 221 -6.12 5.79 -1.47
CA ILE A 221 -7.52 6.16 -1.81
C ILE A 221 -7.98 7.47 -1.17
N ARG A 222 -7.25 7.98 -0.17
CA ARG A 222 -7.46 9.29 0.43
C ARG A 222 -6.13 9.84 0.91
N VAL A 223 -5.85 11.11 0.63
CA VAL A 223 -4.65 11.80 1.09
C VAL A 223 -5.02 13.04 1.90
N GLY A 224 -4.25 13.30 2.95
CA GLY A 224 -4.42 14.47 3.79
C GLY A 224 -4.10 15.77 3.05
N PRO A 225 -4.68 16.91 3.49
CA PRO A 225 -4.51 18.20 2.84
C PRO A 225 -3.07 18.71 2.76
N LYS A 226 -2.16 18.20 3.60
CA LYS A 226 -0.74 18.58 3.62
C LYS A 226 0.18 17.48 3.06
N VAL A 227 -0.37 16.38 2.55
CA VAL A 227 0.40 15.32 1.91
C VAL A 227 1.06 15.84 0.64
N THR A 228 2.35 15.57 0.49
CA THR A 228 3.16 16.01 -0.66
C THR A 228 3.91 14.88 -1.36
N LEU A 229 4.13 13.77 -0.65
CA LEU A 229 4.94 12.64 -1.10
C LEU A 229 4.14 11.62 -1.91
N ILE A 230 2.81 11.58 -1.73
CA ILE A 230 1.91 10.57 -2.29
C ILE A 230 0.70 11.23 -2.94
N LYS A 231 0.20 10.63 -4.03
CA LYS A 231 -1.01 11.07 -4.72
C LYS A 231 -2.13 10.04 -4.57
N GLU A 232 -3.37 10.49 -4.47
CA GLU A 232 -4.54 9.62 -4.58
C GLU A 232 -4.50 8.84 -5.92
N GLY A 233 -4.83 7.55 -5.88
CA GLY A 233 -4.74 6.60 -6.98
C GLY A 233 -3.35 5.96 -7.17
N GLN A 234 -2.33 6.37 -6.41
CA GLN A 234 -0.98 5.83 -6.56
C GLN A 234 -0.84 4.46 -5.88
N ARG A 235 -0.11 3.54 -6.53
CA ARG A 235 0.32 2.27 -5.91
C ARG A 235 1.45 2.52 -4.93
N VAL A 236 1.22 2.14 -3.68
CA VAL A 236 2.09 2.45 -2.54
C VAL A 236 2.25 1.24 -1.63
N GLY A 237 3.27 1.27 -0.78
CA GLY A 237 3.47 0.29 0.27
C GLY A 237 3.80 0.91 1.62
N VAL A 238 3.57 0.13 2.68
CA VAL A 238 3.85 0.47 4.08
C VAL A 238 4.62 -0.68 4.71
N GLY A 239 5.70 -0.33 5.42
CA GLY A 239 6.58 -1.29 6.08
C GLY A 239 6.26 -1.51 7.56
N ALA A 240 7.27 -1.94 8.32
CA ALA A 240 7.14 -2.26 9.74
C ALA A 240 7.08 -1.05 10.68
N GLN A 241 7.55 0.13 10.25
CA GLN A 241 7.45 1.37 11.01
C GLN A 241 6.34 2.25 10.43
N SER A 242 5.53 2.84 11.30
CA SER A 242 4.43 3.75 10.93
C SER A 242 4.46 5.11 11.61
N TYR A 243 5.40 5.35 12.52
CA TYR A 243 5.53 6.65 13.18
C TYR A 243 6.95 6.95 13.68
N SER A 244 7.26 8.24 13.82
CA SER A 244 8.41 8.82 14.50
C SER A 244 8.13 10.30 14.78
N CYS A 245 8.96 10.97 15.58
CA CYS A 245 8.76 12.39 15.87
C CYS A 245 9.12 13.34 14.73
N LEU A 246 9.86 12.87 13.71
CA LEU A 246 10.36 13.65 12.57
C LEU A 246 11.23 14.90 12.90
N ASP A 247 11.50 15.17 14.18
CA ASP A 247 12.20 16.39 14.62
C ASP A 247 13.55 16.12 15.32
N CYS A 248 13.75 14.93 15.90
CA CYS A 248 14.98 14.62 16.61
C CYS A 248 16.19 14.46 15.66
N ARG A 249 17.39 14.43 16.25
CA ARG A 249 18.66 14.25 15.52
C ARG A 249 18.63 13.02 14.59
N GLN A 250 18.07 11.91 15.07
CA GLN A 250 18.00 10.67 14.30
C GLN A 250 17.05 10.82 13.10
N CYS A 251 15.84 11.35 13.30
CA CYS A 251 14.89 11.58 12.22
C CYS A 251 15.41 12.57 11.16
N LYS A 252 16.12 13.62 11.57
CA LYS A 252 16.70 14.62 10.65
C LYS A 252 17.93 14.11 9.87
N ASN A 253 18.35 12.87 10.11
CA ASN A 253 19.55 12.29 9.51
C ASN A 253 19.29 10.84 9.04
N ASP A 254 18.12 10.59 8.45
CA ASP A 254 17.72 9.29 7.87
C ASP A 254 17.90 8.10 8.85
N ASN A 255 17.53 8.30 10.11
CA ASN A 255 17.57 7.29 11.16
C ASN A 255 16.30 7.29 12.00
N GLU A 256 15.18 7.66 11.40
CA GLU A 256 13.85 7.67 12.02
C GLU A 256 13.43 6.32 12.60
N THR A 257 14.00 5.21 12.13
CA THR A 257 13.81 3.87 12.72
C THR A 257 14.37 3.76 14.15
N TYR A 258 15.38 4.57 14.49
CA TYR A 258 15.96 4.66 15.82
C TYR A 258 15.41 5.83 16.64
N CYS A 259 14.30 6.43 16.19
CA CYS A 259 13.61 7.47 16.94
C CYS A 259 13.10 6.91 18.27
N ARG A 260 13.31 7.64 19.37
CA ARG A 260 12.78 7.24 20.70
C ARG A 260 11.26 7.25 20.80
N LYS A 261 10.59 7.90 19.84
CA LYS A 261 9.12 7.93 19.70
C LYS A 261 8.67 7.11 18.48
N GLN A 262 9.48 6.18 18.00
CA GLN A 262 9.08 5.33 16.87
C GLN A 262 7.86 4.47 17.27
N LEU A 263 6.96 4.19 16.33
CA LEU A 263 5.91 3.18 16.51
C LEU A 263 5.92 2.21 15.33
N ASP A 264 5.73 0.94 15.66
CA ASP A 264 5.53 -0.13 14.70
C ASP A 264 4.13 -0.03 14.07
N THR A 265 3.96 -0.66 12.91
CA THR A 265 2.73 -0.59 12.11
C THR A 265 1.51 -1.23 12.77
N TYR A 266 1.71 -2.17 13.69
CA TYR A 266 0.64 -2.79 14.47
C TYR A 266 1.03 -2.93 15.95
N GLY A 267 0.05 -3.09 16.83
CA GLY A 267 0.26 -3.34 18.27
C GLY A 267 0.72 -2.13 19.09
N ALA A 268 1.18 -1.07 18.42
CA ALA A 268 1.56 0.19 19.04
C ALA A 268 0.36 1.11 19.28
N VAL A 269 0.41 1.98 20.29
CA VAL A 269 -0.67 2.94 20.58
C VAL A 269 -0.38 4.28 19.89
N TRP A 270 -1.31 4.76 19.08
CA TRP A 270 -1.20 6.06 18.42
C TRP A 270 -1.20 7.19 19.47
N PRO A 271 -0.28 8.18 19.38
CA PRO A 271 -0.16 9.24 20.37
C PRO A 271 -1.47 9.99 20.55
N ASP A 272 -1.83 10.29 21.81
CA ASP A 272 -2.98 11.11 22.19
C ASP A 272 -4.37 10.59 21.74
N THR A 273 -4.47 9.32 21.30
CA THR A 273 -5.75 8.73 20.85
C THR A 273 -6.20 7.52 21.68
N GLY A 274 -5.26 6.81 22.31
CA GLY A 274 -5.54 5.51 22.95
C GLY A 274 -5.85 4.38 21.96
N ILE A 275 -5.81 4.63 20.65
CA ILE A 275 -6.13 3.64 19.61
C ILE A 275 -4.90 2.81 19.31
N VAL A 276 -5.08 1.48 19.31
CA VAL A 276 -4.04 0.52 18.95
C VAL A 276 -3.96 0.43 17.42
N SER A 277 -2.76 0.59 16.87
CA SER A 277 -2.46 0.39 15.46
C SER A 277 -2.74 -1.06 15.03
N GLN A 278 -3.30 -1.20 13.84
CA GLN A 278 -3.69 -2.47 13.24
C GLN A 278 -2.95 -2.61 11.90
N GLY A 279 -2.52 -3.82 11.60
CA GLY A 279 -1.65 -4.13 10.46
C GLY A 279 -2.41 -4.46 9.18
N GLY A 280 -1.65 -5.03 8.24
CA GLY A 280 -2.03 -5.28 6.86
C GLY A 280 -2.92 -6.49 6.62
N TYR A 281 -3.25 -7.30 7.64
CA TYR A 281 -4.26 -8.36 7.50
C TYR A 281 -5.69 -7.78 7.54
N SER A 282 -5.87 -6.65 6.86
CA SER A 282 -7.05 -5.80 6.91
C SER A 282 -7.35 -5.18 5.54
N SER A 283 -8.57 -4.70 5.37
CA SER A 283 -9.03 -4.04 4.16
C SER A 283 -8.25 -2.76 3.82
N HIS A 284 -7.84 -2.02 4.86
CA HIS A 284 -7.22 -0.71 4.72
C HIS A 284 -6.19 -0.47 5.82
N VAL A 285 -5.18 0.35 5.53
CA VAL A 285 -4.27 0.92 6.53
C VAL A 285 -4.25 2.44 6.42
N ARG A 286 -4.19 3.10 7.57
CA ARG A 286 -4.04 4.56 7.69
C ARG A 286 -2.71 4.87 8.35
N THR A 287 -1.84 5.59 7.65
CA THR A 287 -0.55 6.01 8.19
C THR A 287 -0.08 7.33 7.60
N HIS A 288 0.88 7.95 8.25
CA HIS A 288 1.43 9.24 7.82
C HIS A 288 2.33 9.06 6.58
N GLU A 289 2.28 9.99 5.63
CA GLU A 289 2.90 9.89 4.28
C GLU A 289 4.39 9.53 4.28
N HIS A 290 5.11 9.89 5.34
CA HIS A 290 6.53 9.56 5.51
C HIS A 290 6.82 8.05 5.55
N TRP A 291 5.86 7.23 5.98
CA TRP A 291 5.95 5.76 5.99
C TRP A 291 5.18 5.09 4.85
N VAL A 292 4.75 5.90 3.89
CA VAL A 292 4.12 5.44 2.65
C VAL A 292 5.12 5.58 1.52
N PHE A 293 5.43 4.48 0.86
CA PHE A 293 6.47 4.40 -0.16
C PHE A 293 5.83 4.13 -1.54
N PRO A 294 6.13 4.92 -2.57
CA PRO A 294 5.69 4.60 -3.92
C PRO A 294 6.33 3.28 -4.38
N ILE A 295 5.53 2.37 -4.95
CA ILE A 295 6.05 1.11 -5.52
C ILE A 295 6.37 1.32 -6.99
N PRO A 296 7.62 1.09 -7.45
CA PRO A 296 7.98 1.21 -8.86
C PRO A 296 7.10 0.36 -9.79
N ASP A 297 6.78 0.87 -10.98
CA ASP A 297 5.87 0.20 -11.93
C ASP A 297 6.36 -1.20 -12.32
N GLY A 298 7.68 -1.36 -12.51
CA GLY A 298 8.33 -2.61 -12.89
C GLY A 298 8.41 -3.68 -11.80
N LEU A 299 7.96 -3.38 -10.57
CA LEU A 299 7.98 -4.31 -9.44
C LEU A 299 6.56 -4.79 -9.10
N PRO A 300 6.22 -6.08 -9.34
CA PRO A 300 4.91 -6.62 -8.98
C PRO A 300 4.63 -6.53 -7.48
N SER A 301 3.37 -6.30 -7.10
CA SER A 301 2.98 -6.05 -5.71
C SER A 301 3.34 -7.17 -4.75
N THR A 302 3.11 -8.44 -5.16
CA THR A 302 3.43 -9.62 -4.33
C THR A 302 4.93 -9.85 -4.17
N ILE A 303 5.74 -9.32 -5.08
CA ILE A 303 7.21 -9.32 -5.00
C ILE A 303 7.71 -8.16 -4.14
N ALA A 304 7.08 -6.99 -4.25
CA ALA A 304 7.42 -5.78 -3.51
C ALA A 304 7.05 -5.86 -2.03
N ALA A 305 5.90 -6.46 -1.69
CA ALA A 305 5.37 -6.52 -0.34
C ALA A 305 6.41 -7.01 0.69
N PRO A 306 7.06 -8.18 0.50
CA PRO A 306 8.08 -8.65 1.43
C PRO A 306 9.32 -7.75 1.52
N MET A 307 9.57 -6.88 0.54
CA MET A 307 10.72 -5.96 0.59
C MET A 307 10.52 -4.86 1.64
N LEU A 308 9.28 -4.50 1.96
CA LEU A 308 8.94 -3.39 2.86
C LEU A 308 9.29 -3.64 4.34
N CYS A 309 9.58 -4.89 4.70
CA CYS A 309 10.19 -5.24 5.99
C CYS A 309 11.41 -6.14 5.80
N ALA A 310 11.25 -7.36 5.28
CA ALA A 310 12.37 -8.30 5.10
C ALA A 310 13.50 -7.74 4.25
N GLY A 311 13.13 -7.18 3.09
CA GLY A 311 14.08 -6.61 2.14
C GLY A 311 14.84 -5.45 2.77
N LEU A 312 14.12 -4.49 3.36
CA LEU A 312 14.69 -3.31 3.99
C LEU A 312 15.63 -3.69 5.14
N THR A 313 15.19 -4.61 5.99
CA THR A 313 15.97 -5.14 7.12
C THR A 313 17.25 -5.82 6.66
N ALA A 314 17.24 -6.49 5.50
CA ALA A 314 18.46 -7.06 4.91
C ALA A 314 19.31 -6.00 4.19
N TYR A 315 18.69 -5.09 3.45
CA TYR A 315 19.36 -4.10 2.61
C TYR A 315 20.08 -3.01 3.41
N SER A 316 19.43 -2.46 4.44
CA SER A 316 19.98 -1.38 5.28
C SER A 316 21.37 -1.71 5.84
N PRO A 317 21.61 -2.86 6.52
CA PRO A 317 22.94 -3.18 7.01
C PRO A 317 23.94 -3.49 5.89
N LEU A 318 23.51 -3.98 4.73
CA LEU A 318 24.40 -4.15 3.57
C LEU A 318 24.90 -2.78 3.05
N ALA A 319 23.97 -1.86 2.80
CA ALA A 319 24.27 -0.53 2.28
C ALA A 319 25.11 0.29 3.27
N ARG A 320 24.74 0.30 4.56
CA ARG A 320 25.46 1.05 5.61
C ARG A 320 26.87 0.55 5.89
N ASN A 321 27.17 -0.69 5.54
CA ASN A 321 28.47 -1.32 5.82
C ASN A 321 29.29 -1.61 4.55
N GLY A 322 28.96 -0.94 3.44
CA GLY A 322 29.79 -0.90 2.24
C GLY A 322 29.75 -2.18 1.41
N CYS A 323 28.68 -2.98 1.49
CA CYS A 323 28.46 -4.10 0.57
C CYS A 323 28.51 -3.62 -0.88
N GLY A 324 29.33 -4.27 -1.72
CA GLY A 324 29.50 -3.89 -3.12
C GLY A 324 30.68 -4.60 -3.79
N PRO A 325 31.10 -4.14 -4.99
CA PRO A 325 32.18 -4.75 -5.75
C PRO A 325 33.49 -4.85 -4.95
N GLY A 326 34.13 -6.02 -5.03
CA GLY A 326 35.37 -6.30 -4.29
C GLY A 326 35.18 -6.63 -2.81
N LYS A 327 33.93 -6.71 -2.32
CA LYS A 327 33.61 -7.13 -0.95
C LYS A 327 33.11 -8.56 -0.92
N LYS A 328 33.54 -9.32 0.09
CA LYS A 328 33.03 -10.65 0.40
C LYS A 328 32.07 -10.59 1.58
N VAL A 329 30.82 -10.95 1.32
CA VAL A 329 29.70 -10.83 2.26
C VAL A 329 29.15 -12.19 2.64
N GLY A 330 29.04 -12.47 3.94
CA GLY A 330 28.37 -13.65 4.46
C GLY A 330 26.92 -13.35 4.85
N ILE A 331 25.99 -14.23 4.47
CA ILE A 331 24.60 -14.19 4.91
C ILE A 331 24.32 -15.43 5.77
N VAL A 332 24.11 -15.24 7.07
CA VAL A 332 23.82 -16.34 8.00
C VAL A 332 22.33 -16.60 8.05
N GLY A 333 21.95 -17.85 7.79
CA GLY A 333 20.57 -18.30 7.65
C GLY A 333 19.99 -17.94 6.28
N LEU A 334 19.40 -18.93 5.59
CA LEU A 334 18.65 -18.71 4.35
C LEU A 334 17.16 -18.84 4.62
N GLY A 335 16.59 -17.83 5.30
CA GLY A 335 15.17 -17.72 5.59
C GLY A 335 14.51 -16.57 4.82
N GLY A 336 13.40 -16.05 5.35
CA GLY A 336 12.67 -14.94 4.76
C GLY A 336 13.49 -13.65 4.62
N ILE A 337 14.38 -13.33 5.57
CA ILE A 337 15.31 -12.18 5.48
C ILE A 337 16.60 -12.59 4.74
N GLY A 338 17.16 -13.76 5.05
CA GLY A 338 18.41 -14.24 4.45
C GLY A 338 18.38 -14.32 2.93
N HIS A 339 17.30 -14.83 2.33
CA HIS A 339 17.23 -14.91 0.87
C HIS A 339 17.17 -13.50 0.23
N MET A 340 16.55 -12.52 0.88
CA MET A 340 16.61 -11.11 0.45
C MET A 340 18.03 -10.55 0.60
N GLY A 341 18.70 -10.84 1.72
CA GLY A 341 20.09 -10.44 1.95
C GLY A 341 21.04 -10.95 0.86
N LEU A 342 20.87 -12.21 0.44
CA LEU A 342 21.59 -12.77 -0.71
C LEU A 342 21.29 -11.99 -2.00
N LEU A 343 20.01 -11.84 -2.36
CA LEU A 343 19.60 -11.15 -3.59
C LEU A 343 20.11 -9.70 -3.64
N PHE A 344 19.97 -8.94 -2.55
CA PHE A 344 20.42 -7.55 -2.49
C PHE A 344 21.95 -7.44 -2.46
N ALA A 345 22.66 -8.32 -1.74
CA ALA A 345 24.13 -8.29 -1.73
C ALA A 345 24.70 -8.61 -3.14
N LYS A 346 24.09 -9.56 -3.87
CA LYS A 346 24.42 -9.80 -5.28
C LYS A 346 24.08 -8.62 -6.18
N ALA A 347 22.93 -7.98 -5.99
CA ALA A 347 22.52 -6.82 -6.77
C ALA A 347 23.44 -5.59 -6.54
N LEU A 348 23.98 -5.45 -5.34
CA LEU A 348 25.01 -4.47 -4.99
C LEU A 348 26.39 -4.81 -5.56
N GLY A 349 26.61 -6.05 -6.02
CA GLY A 349 27.83 -6.47 -6.72
C GLY A 349 28.88 -7.16 -5.84
N ALA A 350 28.52 -7.60 -4.63
CA ALA A 350 29.43 -8.35 -3.76
C ALA A 350 29.64 -9.81 -4.22
N GLU A 351 30.73 -10.40 -3.75
CA GLU A 351 30.86 -11.86 -3.64
C GLU A 351 30.09 -12.29 -2.38
N VAL A 352 29.11 -13.18 -2.54
CA VAL A 352 28.17 -13.53 -1.47
C VAL A 352 28.23 -15.01 -1.17
N TRP A 353 28.42 -15.31 0.11
CA TRP A 353 28.36 -16.66 0.64
C TRP A 353 27.18 -16.82 1.58
N VAL A 354 26.47 -17.93 1.44
CA VAL A 354 25.42 -18.30 2.40
C VAL A 354 26.00 -19.22 3.45
N ILE A 355 25.72 -18.95 4.72
CA ILE A 355 26.14 -19.77 5.86
C ILE A 355 24.87 -20.34 6.51
N SER A 356 24.75 -21.65 6.56
CA SER A 356 23.55 -22.35 7.03
C SER A 356 23.93 -23.55 7.90
N ARG A 357 22.96 -24.09 8.66
CA ARG A 357 23.20 -25.26 9.52
C ARG A 357 23.53 -26.53 8.74
N SER A 358 22.91 -26.71 7.57
CA SER A 358 23.08 -27.86 6.70
C SER A 358 23.01 -27.47 5.22
N HIS A 359 23.37 -28.40 4.34
CA HIS A 359 23.32 -28.25 2.88
C HIS A 359 21.91 -28.23 2.27
N ALA A 360 20.84 -28.38 3.07
CA ALA A 360 19.47 -28.52 2.56
C ALA A 360 19.00 -27.36 1.68
N LYS A 361 19.60 -26.17 1.85
CA LYS A 361 19.28 -24.94 1.12
C LYS A 361 20.37 -24.49 0.15
N GLU A 362 21.40 -25.31 -0.09
CA GLU A 362 22.51 -24.94 -0.96
C GLU A 362 22.06 -24.77 -2.41
N ALA A 363 21.28 -25.70 -2.95
CA ALA A 363 20.80 -25.62 -4.33
C ALA A 363 20.00 -24.32 -4.58
N ASP A 364 19.15 -23.93 -3.63
CA ASP A 364 18.37 -22.69 -3.72
C ASP A 364 19.28 -21.46 -3.61
N ALA A 365 20.27 -21.46 -2.70
CA ALA A 365 21.26 -20.39 -2.59
C ALA A 365 22.03 -20.19 -3.90
N ARG A 366 22.47 -21.28 -4.53
CA ARG A 366 23.13 -21.25 -5.84
C ARG A 366 22.22 -20.72 -6.94
N ALA A 367 20.95 -21.14 -6.96
CA ALA A 367 19.95 -20.65 -7.92
C ALA A 367 19.69 -19.13 -7.77
N MET A 368 19.83 -18.59 -6.56
CA MET A 368 19.75 -17.15 -6.27
C MET A 368 21.06 -16.39 -6.55
N GLY A 369 22.13 -17.08 -6.94
CA GLY A 369 23.41 -16.48 -7.33
C GLY A 369 24.48 -16.42 -6.25
N ALA A 370 24.40 -17.22 -5.18
CA ALA A 370 25.46 -17.32 -4.19
C ALA A 370 26.77 -17.87 -4.81
N ASP A 371 27.89 -17.17 -4.57
CA ASP A 371 29.23 -17.54 -5.03
C ASP A 371 29.82 -18.67 -4.18
N GLY A 372 29.35 -18.82 -2.94
CA GLY A 372 29.72 -19.94 -2.07
C GLY A 372 28.66 -20.30 -1.03
N PHE A 373 28.87 -21.44 -0.37
CA PHE A 373 28.00 -21.97 0.67
C PHE A 373 28.83 -22.64 1.77
N LEU A 374 28.50 -22.38 3.03
CA LEU A 374 29.09 -23.05 4.19
C LEU A 374 27.99 -23.71 5.02
N ALA A 375 28.15 -25.01 5.29
CA ALA A 375 27.31 -25.73 6.21
C ALA A 375 28.01 -25.86 7.57
N THR A 376 27.43 -25.30 8.63
CA THR A 376 28.04 -25.37 9.98
C THR A 376 28.00 -26.77 10.60
N SER A 377 27.28 -27.72 9.98
CA SER A 377 27.36 -29.14 10.30
C SER A 377 28.68 -29.78 9.90
N ASP A 378 29.43 -29.16 8.99
CA ASP A 378 30.69 -29.71 8.50
C ASP A 378 31.80 -29.49 9.51
N LYS A 379 32.69 -30.48 9.63
CA LYS A 379 33.85 -30.37 10.51
C LYS A 379 34.82 -29.32 9.95
N GLY A 380 35.18 -28.33 10.76
CA GLY A 380 36.13 -27.28 10.36
C GLY A 380 35.59 -26.36 9.26
N TRP A 381 34.26 -26.20 9.15
CA TRP A 381 33.58 -25.44 8.10
C TRP A 381 34.10 -23.99 7.92
N ASN A 382 34.65 -23.39 8.98
CA ASN A 382 35.17 -22.02 8.99
C ASN A 382 36.65 -21.93 8.57
N GLU A 383 37.43 -23.01 8.70
CA GLU A 383 38.88 -23.02 8.50
C GLU A 383 39.33 -22.47 7.12
N PRO A 384 38.67 -22.80 5.99
CA PRO A 384 39.07 -22.30 4.67
C PRO A 384 38.81 -20.81 4.46
N HIS A 385 38.07 -20.17 5.36
CA HIS A 385 37.59 -18.81 5.20
C HIS A 385 37.92 -17.89 6.38
N VAL A 386 38.85 -18.30 7.23
CA VAL A 386 39.38 -17.47 8.31
C VAL A 386 39.85 -16.13 7.75
N MET A 387 39.33 -15.05 8.31
CA MET A 387 39.67 -13.67 7.96
C MET A 387 39.52 -13.36 6.45
N THR A 388 38.41 -13.80 5.84
CA THR A 388 38.13 -13.52 4.41
C THR A 388 36.91 -12.66 4.16
N PHE A 389 36.04 -12.46 5.15
CA PHE A 389 34.78 -11.74 4.99
C PHE A 389 34.87 -10.29 5.46
N ASP A 390 34.41 -9.35 4.64
CA ASP A 390 34.34 -7.92 4.97
C ASP A 390 33.10 -7.57 5.82
N LEU A 391 32.03 -8.36 5.65
CA LEU A 391 30.74 -8.15 6.30
C LEU A 391 30.02 -9.49 6.46
N ILE A 392 29.43 -9.73 7.62
CA ILE A 392 28.47 -10.81 7.83
C ILE A 392 27.16 -10.22 8.34
N VAL A 393 26.07 -10.50 7.63
CA VAL A 393 24.70 -10.17 8.06
C VAL A 393 24.03 -11.44 8.57
N ASN A 394 23.68 -11.43 9.86
CA ASN A 394 23.02 -12.56 10.50
C ASN A 394 21.50 -12.41 10.52
N THR A 395 20.84 -13.36 9.87
CA THR A 395 19.38 -13.40 9.71
C THR A 395 18.73 -14.61 10.40
N ALA A 396 19.51 -15.37 11.19
CA ALA A 396 19.02 -16.53 11.91
C ALA A 396 18.03 -16.14 13.01
N ASN A 397 17.01 -16.97 13.23
CA ASN A 397 15.97 -16.80 14.24
C ASN A 397 16.17 -17.70 15.47
N SER A 398 17.40 -18.18 15.69
CA SER A 398 17.79 -18.97 16.87
C SER A 398 19.31 -18.91 17.05
N PHE A 399 19.75 -18.90 18.30
CA PHE A 399 21.16 -19.10 18.68
C PHE A 399 21.45 -20.53 19.18
N ASP A 400 20.53 -21.48 18.98
CA ASP A 400 20.78 -22.89 19.31
C ASP A 400 21.92 -23.46 18.43
N GLY A 401 22.91 -24.08 19.09
CA GLY A 401 24.13 -24.56 18.44
C GLY A 401 25.00 -23.48 17.81
N PHE A 402 24.87 -22.22 18.24
CA PHE A 402 25.56 -21.08 17.64
C PHE A 402 26.96 -20.87 18.23
N ASP A 403 27.99 -21.29 17.49
CA ASP A 403 29.40 -21.07 17.84
C ASP A 403 29.88 -19.69 17.36
N LEU A 404 29.71 -18.68 18.21
CA LEU A 404 30.08 -17.30 17.92
C LEU A 404 31.57 -17.15 17.54
N ASP A 405 32.48 -17.89 18.20
CA ASP A 405 33.92 -17.77 17.95
C ASP A 405 34.25 -18.26 16.52
N ALA A 406 33.64 -19.37 16.08
CA ALA A 406 33.81 -19.87 14.71
C ALA A 406 33.26 -18.88 13.67
N TYR A 407 32.09 -18.29 13.90
CA TYR A 407 31.53 -17.27 13.00
C TYR A 407 32.41 -16.02 12.91
N LEU A 408 32.88 -15.50 14.04
CA LEU A 408 33.69 -14.28 14.05
C LEU A 408 35.10 -14.52 13.50
N SER A 409 35.60 -15.75 13.50
CA SER A 409 36.88 -16.10 12.85
C SER A 409 36.87 -15.86 11.34
N LEU A 410 35.70 -15.85 10.71
CA LEU A 410 35.54 -15.61 9.27
C LEU A 410 35.82 -14.16 8.86
N LEU A 411 35.61 -13.23 9.80
CA LEU A 411 35.71 -11.80 9.55
C LEU A 411 37.17 -11.37 9.42
N ASP A 412 37.46 -10.59 8.39
CA ASP A 412 38.77 -9.94 8.22
C ASP A 412 38.99 -8.87 9.31
N VAL A 413 40.20 -8.28 9.34
CA VAL A 413 40.56 -7.25 10.30
C VAL A 413 39.58 -6.09 10.25
N HIS A 414 38.98 -5.76 11.40
CA HIS A 414 37.97 -4.70 11.56
C HIS A 414 36.68 -4.87 10.75
N ALA A 415 36.44 -6.06 10.18
CA ALA A 415 35.19 -6.38 9.50
C ALA A 415 34.02 -6.47 10.51
N LYS A 416 32.80 -6.46 9.98
CA LYS A 416 31.59 -6.26 10.79
C LYS A 416 30.66 -7.46 10.77
N TRP A 417 30.21 -7.85 11.95
CA TRP A 417 29.05 -8.68 12.18
C TRP A 417 27.83 -7.81 12.48
N VAL A 418 26.74 -7.99 11.73
CA VAL A 418 25.47 -7.27 11.95
C VAL A 418 24.31 -8.25 12.04
N SER A 419 23.75 -8.42 13.24
CA SER A 419 22.54 -9.22 13.47
C SER A 419 21.26 -8.44 13.19
N VAL A 420 20.36 -9.05 12.44
CA VAL A 420 18.97 -8.59 12.26
C VAL A 420 17.94 -9.62 12.70
N GLY A 421 18.37 -10.86 12.94
CA GLY A 421 17.54 -11.87 13.61
C GLY A 421 17.26 -11.49 15.07
N LEU A 422 16.02 -11.73 15.50
CA LEU A 422 15.52 -11.46 16.84
C LEU A 422 14.92 -12.74 17.45
N PRO A 423 15.76 -13.72 17.84
CA PRO A 423 15.28 -14.95 18.47
C PRO A 423 14.65 -14.68 19.84
N GLU A 424 13.81 -15.61 20.28
CA GLU A 424 13.16 -15.60 21.60
C GLU A 424 14.06 -16.17 22.73
N ASP A 425 15.23 -16.71 22.39
CA ASP A 425 16.15 -17.34 23.35
C ASP A 425 16.96 -16.32 24.18
N ASP A 426 17.65 -16.81 25.23
CA ASP A 426 18.43 -15.99 26.18
C ASP A 426 19.64 -15.26 25.55
N GLY A 427 19.86 -15.41 24.24
CA GLY A 427 20.94 -14.77 23.50
C GLY A 427 22.30 -15.46 23.66
N ILE A 428 23.37 -14.70 23.41
CA ILE A 428 24.75 -15.21 23.37
C ILE A 428 25.62 -14.57 24.46
N LYS A 429 26.54 -15.35 25.02
CA LYS A 429 27.56 -14.85 25.96
C LYS A 429 28.78 -14.38 25.19
N ILE A 430 29.16 -13.12 25.38
CA ILE A 430 30.26 -12.48 24.66
C ILE A 430 31.46 -12.28 25.59
N ARG A 431 32.66 -12.65 25.11
CA ARG A 431 33.94 -12.37 25.78
C ARG A 431 34.77 -11.41 24.94
N ASN A 432 35.43 -10.44 25.58
CA ASN A 432 36.31 -9.52 24.86
C ASN A 432 37.43 -10.24 24.09
N GLN A 433 37.92 -11.37 24.62
CA GLN A 433 38.97 -12.16 23.96
C GLN A 433 38.56 -12.71 22.58
N THR A 434 37.26 -12.95 22.36
CA THR A 434 36.73 -13.42 21.07
C THR A 434 37.06 -12.48 19.92
N PHE A 435 37.19 -11.17 20.18
CA PHE A 435 37.45 -10.16 19.15
C PHE A 435 38.93 -9.86 18.93
N LEU A 436 39.84 -10.36 19.78
CA LEU A 436 41.24 -9.89 19.78
C LEU A 436 42.05 -10.36 18.58
N SER A 437 41.65 -11.44 17.90
CA SER A 437 42.38 -12.01 16.76
C SER A 437 42.29 -11.15 15.50
N ASN A 438 41.16 -10.48 15.27
CA ASN A 438 40.90 -9.67 14.07
C ASN A 438 40.34 -8.27 14.38
N GLY A 439 40.05 -7.94 15.65
CA GLY A 439 39.46 -6.66 16.02
C GLY A 439 38.10 -6.42 15.37
N CYS A 440 37.34 -7.47 15.04
CA CYS A 440 36.05 -7.32 14.36
C CYS A 440 35.00 -6.64 15.25
N PHE A 441 33.99 -6.04 14.62
CA PHE A 441 32.88 -5.40 15.32
C PHE A 441 31.65 -6.30 15.35
N PHE A 442 30.89 -6.24 16.44
CA PHE A 442 29.62 -6.93 16.60
C PHE A 442 28.51 -5.93 16.92
N GLY A 443 27.42 -5.98 16.18
CA GLY A 443 26.26 -5.12 16.41
C GLY A 443 24.99 -5.65 15.78
N SER A 444 23.94 -4.84 15.82
CA SER A 444 22.64 -5.16 15.23
C SER A 444 22.09 -4.01 14.39
N SER A 445 21.08 -4.31 13.57
CA SER A 445 20.35 -3.33 12.78
C SER A 445 18.84 -3.51 12.95
N HIS A 446 18.08 -2.42 12.87
CA HIS A 446 16.62 -2.42 12.95
C HIS A 446 16.07 -1.72 11.71
N LEU A 447 15.32 -2.46 10.88
CA LEU A 447 14.72 -1.98 9.63
C LEU A 447 15.71 -1.17 8.77
N GLY A 448 15.26 -0.02 8.27
CA GLY A 448 16.01 0.99 7.53
C GLY A 448 15.22 2.30 7.49
N SER A 449 15.81 3.33 6.91
CA SER A 449 15.19 4.64 6.69
C SER A 449 14.33 4.67 5.42
N ARG A 450 13.48 5.69 5.28
CA ARG A 450 12.73 6.02 4.07
C ARG A 450 13.65 6.14 2.87
N ARG A 451 14.80 6.81 3.02
CA ARG A 451 15.77 6.94 1.94
C ARG A 451 16.23 5.56 1.47
N GLU A 452 16.60 4.69 2.41
CA GLU A 452 17.03 3.32 2.10
C GLU A 452 15.91 2.47 1.51
N THR A 453 14.66 2.65 1.95
CA THR A 453 13.50 1.97 1.34
C THR A 453 13.34 2.35 -0.13
N LEU A 454 13.43 3.64 -0.45
CA LEU A 454 13.32 4.12 -1.83
C LEU A 454 14.50 3.63 -2.69
N ASP A 455 15.73 3.71 -2.17
CA ASP A 455 16.94 3.22 -2.85
C ASP A 455 16.85 1.71 -3.13
N MET A 456 16.38 0.93 -2.15
CA MET A 456 16.20 -0.52 -2.27
C MET A 456 15.13 -0.88 -3.30
N LEU A 457 13.95 -0.25 -3.25
CA LEU A 457 12.87 -0.50 -4.21
C LEU A 457 13.32 -0.15 -5.63
N GLN A 458 14.05 0.94 -5.80
CA GLN A 458 14.61 1.34 -7.10
C GLN A 458 15.66 0.33 -7.58
N LEU A 459 16.60 -0.10 -6.72
CA LEU A 459 17.57 -1.14 -7.05
C LEU A 459 16.88 -2.45 -7.48
N ALA A 460 15.82 -2.84 -6.77
CA ALA A 460 15.05 -4.03 -7.11
C ALA A 460 14.39 -3.91 -8.49
N ALA A 461 13.82 -2.75 -8.81
CA ALA A 461 13.25 -2.49 -10.12
C ALA A 461 14.33 -2.50 -11.23
N ASP A 462 15.45 -1.80 -11.02
CA ASP A 462 16.52 -1.65 -12.01
C ASP A 462 17.22 -2.97 -12.33
N LYS A 463 17.39 -3.83 -11.33
CA LYS A 463 18.04 -5.15 -11.47
C LYS A 463 17.06 -6.28 -11.74
N GLY A 464 15.75 -5.99 -11.74
CA GLY A 464 14.70 -7.00 -11.91
C GLY A 464 14.74 -8.09 -10.83
N ILE A 465 15.00 -7.70 -9.57
CA ILE A 465 15.09 -8.64 -8.44
C ILE A 465 13.73 -9.31 -8.22
N LYS A 466 13.74 -10.64 -8.15
CA LYS A 466 12.55 -11.44 -7.88
C LYS A 466 12.70 -12.19 -6.56
N THR A 467 11.90 -11.78 -5.58
CA THR A 467 11.68 -12.50 -4.34
C THR A 467 11.04 -13.87 -4.61
N TRP A 468 11.37 -14.88 -3.81
CA TRP A 468 10.73 -16.20 -3.89
C TRP A 468 9.52 -16.22 -2.97
N VAL A 469 8.35 -16.03 -3.58
CA VAL A 469 7.08 -15.81 -2.88
C VAL A 469 6.10 -16.93 -3.21
N GLU A 470 5.43 -17.44 -2.19
CA GLU A 470 4.23 -18.25 -2.32
C GLU A 470 3.01 -17.36 -2.05
N GLU A 471 2.17 -17.17 -3.06
CA GLU A 471 0.96 -16.35 -2.93
C GLU A 471 -0.17 -17.16 -2.27
N VAL A 472 -0.85 -16.55 -1.30
CA VAL A 472 -1.89 -17.19 -0.49
C VAL A 472 -3.12 -16.28 -0.46
N PRO A 473 -4.28 -16.69 -1.00
CA PRO A 473 -5.50 -15.89 -0.87
C PRO A 473 -5.84 -15.65 0.60
N ILE A 474 -6.06 -14.41 1.01
CA ILE A 474 -6.34 -14.12 2.42
C ILE A 474 -7.68 -14.74 2.84
N SER A 475 -7.71 -15.38 4.01
CA SER A 475 -8.91 -15.87 4.71
C SER A 475 -8.47 -16.33 6.10
N GLU A 476 -9.42 -16.51 7.04
CA GLU A 476 -9.12 -17.01 8.40
C GLU A 476 -8.31 -18.32 8.36
N LYS A 477 -8.75 -19.28 7.53
CA LYS A 477 -8.08 -20.57 7.35
C LYS A 477 -6.68 -20.43 6.76
N ASN A 478 -6.53 -19.65 5.69
CA ASN A 478 -5.26 -19.55 5.00
C ASN A 478 -4.23 -18.75 5.80
N LEU A 479 -4.66 -17.79 6.63
CA LEU A 479 -3.80 -17.11 7.59
C LEU A 479 -3.25 -18.10 8.62
N ALA A 480 -4.13 -18.92 9.22
CA ALA A 480 -3.72 -19.93 10.19
C ALA A 480 -2.73 -20.96 9.59
N ASP A 481 -2.98 -21.41 8.36
CA ASP A 481 -2.09 -22.34 7.64
C ASP A 481 -0.72 -21.71 7.34
N ALA A 482 -0.71 -20.51 6.74
CA ALA A 482 0.52 -19.80 6.38
C ALA A 482 1.40 -19.52 7.63
N LEU A 483 0.80 -19.09 8.73
CA LEU A 483 1.53 -18.84 9.98
C LEU A 483 2.02 -20.14 10.63
N THR A 484 1.24 -21.22 10.58
CA THR A 484 1.68 -22.54 11.05
C THR A 484 2.88 -23.05 10.25
N ARG A 485 2.82 -22.95 8.92
CA ARG A 485 3.91 -23.35 8.03
C ARG A 485 5.15 -22.48 8.24
N LEU A 486 4.97 -21.16 8.36
CA LEU A 486 6.06 -20.23 8.65
C LEU A 486 6.74 -20.57 9.99
N HIS A 487 5.97 -20.81 11.05
CA HIS A 487 6.49 -21.18 12.36
C HIS A 487 7.30 -22.49 12.31
N LYS A 488 6.90 -23.44 11.46
CA LYS A 488 7.62 -24.69 11.21
C LYS A 488 8.77 -24.57 10.19
N ASN A 489 9.04 -23.36 9.68
CA ASN A 489 9.99 -23.09 8.60
C ASN A 489 9.68 -23.85 7.28
N ASP A 490 8.43 -24.22 7.05
CA ASP A 490 7.93 -24.89 5.85
C ASP A 490 7.53 -23.89 4.76
N ILE A 491 8.54 -23.18 4.23
CA ILE A 491 8.36 -22.15 3.20
C ILE A 491 9.66 -21.88 2.43
N LYS A 492 9.53 -21.56 1.14
CA LYS A 492 10.59 -21.09 0.25
C LYS A 492 10.16 -19.83 -0.51
N TYR A 493 10.37 -18.61 -0.02
CA TYR A 493 10.95 -18.22 1.26
C TYR A 493 10.09 -17.20 2.01
N ARG A 494 9.01 -16.72 1.37
CA ARG A 494 8.03 -15.77 1.91
C ARG A 494 6.64 -16.15 1.45
N PHE A 495 5.65 -15.94 2.31
CA PHE A 495 4.26 -15.87 1.86
C PHE A 495 3.89 -14.44 1.53
N CYS A 496 2.99 -14.26 0.57
CA CYS A 496 2.29 -13.00 0.35
C CYS A 496 0.79 -13.26 0.25
N LEU A 497 0.04 -12.61 1.12
CA LEU A 497 -1.42 -12.66 1.12
C LEU A 497 -1.97 -11.88 -0.07
N THR A 498 -2.94 -12.45 -0.78
CA THR A 498 -3.58 -11.87 -1.97
C THR A 498 -5.11 -11.94 -1.88
N ASN A 499 -5.83 -11.60 -2.95
CA ASN A 499 -7.30 -11.67 -3.05
C ASN A 499 -8.05 -10.84 -2.00
N TYR A 500 -7.49 -9.71 -1.58
CA TYR A 500 -8.12 -8.79 -0.63
C TYR A 500 -9.53 -8.32 -1.07
N PRO A 501 -9.79 -7.97 -2.36
CA PRO A 501 -11.13 -7.55 -2.78
C PRO A 501 -12.21 -8.61 -2.56
N GLU A 502 -11.89 -9.90 -2.72
CA GLU A 502 -12.84 -11.00 -2.51
C GLU A 502 -13.22 -11.15 -1.04
N GLN A 503 -12.28 -10.91 -0.13
CA GLN A 503 -12.55 -10.99 1.30
C GLN A 503 -13.21 -9.73 1.84
N PHE A 504 -12.82 -8.55 1.40
CA PHE A 504 -13.24 -7.30 2.04
C PHE A 504 -14.31 -6.53 1.26
N GLY A 505 -14.64 -6.92 0.02
CA GLY A 505 -15.73 -6.35 -0.77
C GLY A 505 -15.57 -4.86 -1.11
N ALA A 506 -14.35 -4.32 -0.98
CA ALA A 506 -14.06 -2.90 -1.12
C ALA A 506 -13.79 -2.51 -2.57
#